data_AF-A0A7R9C0S5-F1
#
_entry.id   AF-A0A7R9C0S5-F1
#
_cell.length_a   1.000
_cell.length_b   1.000
_cell.length_c   1.000
_cell.angle_alpha   90.00
_cell.angle_beta   90.00
_cell.angle_gamma   90.00
#
_symmetry.space_group_name_H-M   'P 1'
#
loop_
_entity.id
_entity.type
_entity.pdbx_description
1 polymer ?
#
loop_
_entity_poly.entity_id
_entity_poly.type
_entity_poly.pdbx_seq_one_letter_code
_entity_poly.pdbx_strand_id
1 'polypeptide(L)'
;MPADPEKPVIMVGAGTGIAPFRSFWQQRQAEINTSRADQRFGSMALYFGCRFKAWDVYDDEKTVLTNSGVLAERHLGLSREPGIPK
;
A
#
# COMPACT_ATOMS: atom_id res chain seq x y z
N MET A 1 -11.41 -6.39 0.52
CA MET A 1 -11.61 -5.06 1.14
C MET A 1 -12.78 -5.13 2.13
N PRO A 2 -12.83 -4.26 3.16
CA PRO A 2 -13.97 -4.21 4.07
C PRO A 2 -15.29 -3.95 3.31
N ALA A 3 -16.39 -4.52 3.80
CA ALA A 3 -17.71 -4.28 3.20
C ALA A 3 -18.14 -2.81 3.25
N ASP A 4 -17.70 -2.10 4.29
CA ASP A 4 -17.85 -0.65 4.42
C ASP A 4 -16.58 0.04 3.89
N PRO A 5 -16.65 0.80 2.79
CA PRO A 5 -15.49 1.41 2.15
C PRO A 5 -14.83 2.51 3.01
N GLU A 6 -15.54 3.07 3.99
CA GLU A 6 -15.02 4.11 4.88
C GLU A 6 -14.10 3.56 5.98
N LYS A 7 -14.08 2.25 6.18
CA LYS A 7 -13.20 1.62 7.17
C LYS A 7 -11.75 1.68 6.72
N PRO A 8 -10.81 2.06 7.61
CA PRO A 8 -9.39 2.08 7.30
C PRO A 8 -8.86 0.66 7.09
N VAL A 9 -7.82 0.53 6.28
CA VAL A 9 -7.16 -0.74 5.96
C VAL A 9 -5.66 -0.64 6.24
N ILE A 10 -5.17 -1.53 7.10
CA ILE A 10 -3.73 -1.68 7.36
C ILE A 10 -3.27 -2.96 6.70
N MET A 11 -2.27 -2.86 5.82
CA MET A 11 -1.68 -3.97 5.08
C MET A 11 -0.26 -4.18 5.57
N VAL A 12 0.06 -5.39 6.03
CA VAL A 12 1.39 -5.75 6.54
C VAL A 12 1.87 -7.00 5.81
N GLY A 13 2.99 -6.88 5.10
CA GLY A 13 3.55 -8.01 4.37
C GLY A 13 5.01 -7.81 4.03
N ALA A 14 5.74 -8.90 3.84
CA ALA A 14 7.14 -8.87 3.41
C ALA A 14 7.36 -9.79 2.22
N GLY A 15 8.26 -9.40 1.32
CA GLY A 15 8.55 -10.15 0.09
C GLY A 15 7.27 -10.48 -0.69
N THR A 16 7.04 -11.76 -0.98
CA THR A 16 5.85 -12.23 -1.71
C THR A 16 4.55 -12.06 -0.93
N GLY A 17 4.59 -11.83 0.38
CA GLY A 17 3.42 -11.53 1.21
C GLY A 17 2.69 -10.24 0.84
N ILE A 18 3.25 -9.41 -0.06
CA ILE A 18 2.57 -8.24 -0.63
C ILE A 18 1.51 -8.60 -1.68
N ALA A 19 1.58 -9.80 -2.27
CA ALA A 19 0.73 -10.21 -3.39
C ALA A 19 -0.78 -9.94 -3.20
N PRO A 20 -1.43 -10.27 -2.07
CA PRO A 20 -2.85 -9.98 -1.88
C PRO A 20 -3.13 -8.48 -1.76
N PHE A 21 -2.19 -7.68 -1.28
CA PHE A 21 -2.39 -6.24 -1.14
C PHE A 21 -2.39 -5.53 -2.48
N ARG A 22 -1.71 -6.11 -3.48
CA ARG A 22 -1.74 -5.59 -4.84
C ARG A 22 -3.16 -5.52 -5.40
N SER A 23 -3.95 -6.58 -5.23
CA SER A 23 -5.34 -6.55 -5.65
C SER A 23 -6.17 -5.57 -4.80
N PHE A 24 -5.84 -5.37 -3.53
CA PHE A 24 -6.56 -4.45 -2.65
C PHE A 24 -6.41 -2.98 -3.07
N TRP A 25 -5.18 -2.51 -3.38
CA TRP A 25 -5.01 -1.13 -3.84
C TRP A 25 -5.54 -0.91 -5.26
N GLN A 26 -5.47 -1.94 -6.12
CA GLN A 26 -6.09 -1.89 -7.45
C GLN A 26 -7.61 -1.79 -7.35
N GLN A 27 -8.23 -2.60 -6.46
CA GLN A 27 -9.65 -2.51 -6.17
C GLN A 27 -10.02 -1.11 -5.65
N ARG A 28 -9.26 -0.57 -4.69
CA ARG A 28 -9.53 0.77 -4.16
C ARG A 28 -9.40 1.86 -5.23
N GLN A 29 -8.38 1.80 -6.09
CA GLN A 29 -8.24 2.75 -7.20
C GLN A 29 -9.43 2.70 -8.15
N ALA A 30 -9.90 1.49 -8.50
CA ALA A 30 -11.07 1.33 -9.36
C ALA A 30 -12.35 1.88 -8.70
N GLU A 31 -12.54 1.63 -7.40
CA GLU A 31 -13.64 2.19 -6.61
C GLU A 31 -13.59 3.73 -6.62
N ILE A 32 -12.42 4.33 -6.34
CA ILE A 32 -12.26 5.79 -6.35
C ILE A 32 -12.58 6.37 -7.74
N ASN A 33 -12.03 5.80 -8.80
CA ASN A 33 -12.20 6.28 -10.17
C ASN A 33 -13.65 6.21 -10.66
N THR A 34 -14.46 5.31 -10.10
CA THR A 34 -15.87 5.11 -10.49
C THR A 34 -16.86 5.68 -9.48
N SER A 35 -16.36 6.23 -8.37
CA SER A 35 -17.19 6.73 -7.29
C SER A 35 -17.82 8.09 -7.59
N ARG A 36 -18.92 8.38 -6.90
CA ARG A 36 -19.52 9.71 -6.88
C ARG A 36 -18.65 10.66 -6.04
N ALA A 37 -18.74 11.96 -6.32
CA ALA A 37 -17.96 12.98 -5.63
C ALA A 37 -18.16 13.04 -4.09
N ASP A 38 -19.29 12.52 -3.59
CA ASP A 38 -19.63 12.47 -2.16
C ASP A 38 -19.15 11.20 -1.45
N GLN A 39 -18.69 10.19 -2.20
CA GLN A 39 -18.24 8.91 -1.62
C GLN A 39 -16.90 9.11 -0.90
N ARG A 40 -16.85 8.63 0.34
CA ARG A 40 -15.62 8.63 1.13
C ARG A 40 -15.01 7.23 1.17
N PHE A 41 -13.69 7.22 1.38
CA PHE A 41 -12.90 6.01 1.50
C PHE A 41 -12.02 6.10 2.74
N GLY A 42 -11.96 5.00 3.48
CA GLY A 42 -11.05 4.88 4.62
C GLY A 42 -9.60 4.88 4.15
N SER A 43 -8.71 5.40 4.99
CA SER A 43 -7.27 5.45 4.71
C SER A 43 -6.69 4.05 4.51
N MET A 44 -5.67 3.96 3.66
CA MET A 44 -4.89 2.73 3.50
C MET A 44 -3.45 2.97 3.91
N ALA A 45 -2.93 2.10 4.77
CA ALA A 45 -1.53 2.10 5.20
C ALA A 45 -0.86 0.79 4.76
N LEU A 46 0.34 0.89 4.20
CA LEU A 46 1.14 -0.27 3.80
C LEU A 46 2.46 -0.32 4.60
N TYR A 47 2.66 -1.42 5.31
CA TYR A 47 3.90 -1.79 5.96
C TYR A 47 4.53 -2.94 5.17
N PHE A 48 5.52 -2.62 4.34
CA PHE A 48 6.19 -3.57 3.48
C PHE A 48 7.62 -3.86 3.91
N GLY A 49 8.05 -5.12 3.86
CA GLY A 49 9.42 -5.52 4.19
C GLY A 49 10.15 -6.24 3.05
N CYS A 50 11.42 -5.91 2.82
CA CYS A 50 12.31 -6.68 1.93
C CYS A 50 13.77 -6.68 2.45
N ARG A 51 14.70 -7.23 1.67
CA ARG A 51 16.12 -7.30 2.06
C ARG A 51 16.84 -5.98 1.83
N PHE A 52 16.78 -5.50 0.59
CA PHE A 52 17.45 -4.30 0.09
C PHE A 52 16.43 -3.42 -0.62
N LYS A 53 16.65 -2.11 -0.68
CA LYS A 53 15.77 -1.18 -1.38
C LYS A 53 15.61 -1.55 -2.86
N ALA A 54 16.66 -2.07 -3.49
CA ALA A 54 16.62 -2.56 -4.87
C ALA A 54 15.63 -3.73 -5.09
N TRP A 55 15.18 -4.40 -4.02
CA TRP A 55 14.26 -5.53 -4.08
C TRP A 55 12.85 -5.13 -3.63
N ASP A 56 12.59 -3.83 -3.58
CA ASP A 56 11.29 -3.28 -3.24
C ASP A 56 10.30 -3.50 -4.40
N VAL A 57 9.64 -4.65 -4.41
CA VAL A 57 8.70 -5.02 -5.48
C VAL A 57 7.56 -4.01 -5.59
N TYR A 58 7.17 -3.66 -6.82
CA TYR A 58 6.13 -2.66 -7.09
C TYR A 58 6.43 -1.25 -6.52
N ASP A 59 7.70 -0.85 -6.39
CA ASP A 59 8.08 0.48 -5.91
C ASP A 59 7.37 1.60 -6.69
N ASP A 60 7.33 1.49 -8.02
CA ASP A 60 6.68 2.47 -8.89
C ASP A 60 5.18 2.58 -8.61
N GLU A 61 4.46 1.44 -8.53
CA GLU A 61 3.02 1.43 -8.20
C GLU A 61 2.77 2.05 -6.81
N LYS A 62 3.58 1.68 -5.81
CA LYS A 62 3.47 2.22 -4.45
C LYS A 62 3.74 3.73 -4.40
N THR A 63 4.66 4.21 -5.21
CA THR A 63 4.96 5.65 -5.34
C THR A 63 3.78 6.39 -5.95
N VAL A 64 3.19 5.86 -7.03
CA VAL A 64 1.97 6.44 -7.63
C VAL A 64 0.82 6.47 -6.62
N LEU A 65 0.59 5.37 -5.90
CA LEU A 65 -0.47 5.27 -4.90
C LEU A 65 -0.30 6.26 -3.74
N THR A 66 0.93 6.51 -3.33
CA THR A 66 1.25 7.49 -2.28
C THR A 66 0.98 8.91 -2.81
N ASN A 67 1.43 9.22 -4.02
CA ASN A 67 1.24 10.51 -4.66
C ASN A 67 -0.24 10.81 -4.96
N SER A 68 -1.03 9.77 -5.29
CA SER A 68 -2.47 9.91 -5.52
C SER A 68 -3.30 9.90 -4.23
N GLY A 69 -2.68 9.75 -3.06
CA GLY A 69 -3.36 9.70 -1.75
C GLY A 69 -4.15 8.41 -1.49
N VAL A 70 -4.03 7.39 -2.35
CA VAL A 70 -4.69 6.09 -2.14
C VAL A 70 -4.02 5.36 -0.97
N LEU A 71 -2.69 5.40 -0.91
CA LEU A 71 -1.94 5.05 0.28
C LEU A 71 -1.69 6.32 1.09
N ALA A 72 -2.37 6.44 2.22
CA ALA A 72 -2.13 7.52 3.17
C ALA A 72 -0.77 7.36 3.86
N GLU A 73 -0.34 6.13 4.09
CA GLU A 73 0.94 5.81 4.71
C GLU A 73 1.65 4.67 3.98
N ARG A 74 2.97 4.83 3.84
CA ARG A 74 3.86 3.82 3.27
C ARG A 74 5.10 3.69 4.16
N HIS A 75 5.29 2.50 4.71
CA HIS A 75 6.44 2.15 5.55
C HIS A 75 7.22 1.01 4.88
N LEU A 76 8.54 1.17 4.77
CA LEU A 76 9.45 0.19 4.17
C LEU A 76 10.48 -0.29 5.18
N GLY A 77 10.44 -1.57 5.52
CA GLY A 77 11.44 -2.25 6.35
C GLY A 77 12.51 -2.92 5.49
N LEU A 78 13.77 -2.58 5.72
CA LEU A 78 14.91 -3.11 4.97
C LEU A 78 15.80 -3.97 5.87
N SER A 79 15.66 -5.29 5.78
CA SER A 79 16.26 -6.24 6.73
C SER A 79 17.77 -6.45 6.57
N ARG A 80 18.34 -6.10 5.41
CA ARG A 80 19.76 -6.32 5.08
C ARG A 80 20.46 -5.11 4.47
N GLU A 81 19.77 -4.00 4.29
CA GLU A 81 20.39 -2.78 3.76
C GLU A 81 21.45 -2.25 4.74
N PRO A 82 22.70 -2.06 4.30
CA PRO A 82 23.75 -1.52 5.15
C PRO A 82 23.40 -0.12 5.65
N GLY A 83 23.73 0.17 6.91
CA GLY A 83 23.51 1.49 7.51
C GLY A 83 22.09 1.75 8.03
N ILE A 84 21.16 0.79 7.90
CA ILE A 84 19.81 0.90 8.46
C ILE A 84 19.73 0.16 9.82
N PRO A 85 19.33 0.85 10.91
CA PRO A 85 19.13 0.22 12.23
C PRO A 85 18.06 -0.87 12.20
N LYS A 86 18.22 -1.89 13.07
CA LYS A 86 17.31 -3.05 13.18
C LYS A 86 16.54 -3.04 14.48
#